data_AF-U7GWV0-F1
#
_entry.id   AF-U7GWV0-F1
#
_cell.length_a   1.000
_cell.length_b   1.000
_cell.length_c   1.000
_cell.angle_alpha   90.00
_cell.angle_beta   90.00
_cell.angle_gamma   90.00
#
_symmetry.space_group_name_H-M   'P 1'
#
loop_
_entity.id
_entity.type
_entity.pdbx_description
1 polymer ?
#
loop_
_entity_poly.entity_id
_entity_poly.type
_entity_poly.pdbx_seq_one_letter_code
_entity_poly.pdbx_strand_id
1 'polypeptide(L)' 'PTTGEWSVPNPGGLVDGDTVTATATDPAGNESLPGTGIVSADITAPIVAIDDVLTNDNTPALTGTVNDPTAT' A
#
# COMPACT_ATOMS: atom_id res chain seq x y z
N PRO A 1 -30.66 1.64 -6.03
CA PRO A 1 -29.55 0.75 -5.62
C PRO A 1 -30.09 -0.63 -5.19
N THR A 2 -30.01 -1.64 -6.05
CA THR A 2 -30.64 -2.96 -5.83
C THR A 2 -29.67 -4.05 -5.37
N THR A 3 -28.38 -3.74 -5.19
CA THR A 3 -27.33 -4.73 -4.89
C THR A 3 -26.64 -4.54 -3.52
N GLY A 4 -26.88 -3.43 -2.81
CA GLY A 4 -26.23 -3.16 -1.51
C GLY A 4 -24.77 -2.71 -1.60
N GLU A 5 -24.23 -2.53 -2.80
CA GLU A 5 -22.88 -2.03 -3.00
C GLU A 5 -22.81 -0.52 -2.77
N TRP A 6 -21.76 -0.09 -2.06
CA TRP A 6 -21.44 1.30 -1.79
C TRP A 6 -19.92 1.50 -1.85
N SER A 7 -19.49 2.72 -2.14
CA SER A 7 -18.08 3.11 -2.10
C SER A 7 -17.93 4.47 -1.43
N VAL A 8 -16.82 4.65 -0.72
CA VAL A 8 -16.42 5.91 -0.10
C VAL A 8 -15.02 6.23 -0.62
N PRO A 9 -14.77 7.43 -1.18
CA PRO A 9 -13.41 7.85 -1.53
C PRO A 9 -12.51 7.82 -0.29
N ASN A 10 -11.26 7.39 -0.47
CA ASN A 10 -10.28 7.46 0.62
C ASN A 10 -10.18 8.91 1.12
N PRO A 11 -10.51 9.20 2.40
CA PRO A 11 -10.46 10.55 2.95
C PRO A 11 -9.02 11.11 3.07
N GLY A 12 -8.02 10.27 2.81
CA GLY A 12 -6.60 10.58 2.98
C GLY A 12 -6.09 10.10 4.34
N GLY A 13 -4.78 9.82 4.41
CA GLY A 13 -4.11 9.38 5.65
C GLY A 13 -4.24 7.89 5.98
N LEU A 14 -5.03 7.12 5.23
CA LEU A 14 -5.01 5.66 5.32
C LEU A 14 -3.70 5.13 4.72
N VAL A 15 -2.97 4.34 5.50
CA VAL A 15 -1.70 3.69 5.12
C VAL A 15 -1.85 2.17 5.04
N ASP A 16 -0.83 1.50 4.51
CA ASP A 16 -0.80 0.05 4.47
C ASP A 16 -1.00 -0.58 5.85
N GLY A 17 -1.83 -1.62 5.91
CA GLY A 17 -2.15 -2.32 7.16
C GLY A 17 -3.22 -1.66 8.03
N ASP A 18 -3.71 -0.45 7.68
CA ASP A 18 -4.82 0.16 8.39
C ASP A 18 -6.08 -0.69 8.29
N THR A 19 -6.83 -0.75 9.40
CA THR A 19 -8.11 -1.46 9.48
C THR A 19 -9.25 -0.47 9.28
N VAL A 20 -10.11 -0.75 8.30
CA VAL A 20 -11.36 -0.03 8.06
C VAL A 20 -12.54 -0.84 8.57
N THR A 21 -13.50 -0.16 9.22
CA THR A 21 -14.73 -0.77 9.74
C THR A 21 -15.96 -0.15 9.09
N ALA A 22 -16.97 -0.95 8.79
CA ALA A 22 -18.24 -0.46 8.27
C ALA A 22 -19.45 -1.18 8.88
N THR A 23 -20.53 -0.46 9.11
CA THR A 23 -21.84 -0.99 9.49
C THR A 23 -22.90 -0.57 8.46
N ALA A 24 -24.01 -1.31 8.40
CA ALA A 24 -25.15 -0.98 7.56
C ALA A 24 -26.43 -0.95 8.39
N THR A 25 -27.33 -0.02 8.06
CA THR A 25 -28.65 0.09 8.70
C THR A 25 -29.74 -0.20 7.68
N ASP A 26 -30.69 -1.08 8.02
CA ASP A 26 -31.84 -1.37 7.17
C ASP A 26 -32.95 -0.29 7.28
N PRO A 27 -33.98 -0.29 6.40
CA PRO A 27 -35.07 0.69 6.49
C PRO A 27 -35.93 0.59 7.76
N ALA A 28 -35.88 -0.52 8.48
CA ALA A 28 -36.56 -0.69 9.76
C ALA A 28 -35.72 -0.17 10.95
N GLY A 29 -34.47 0.26 10.70
CA GLY A 29 -33.57 0.83 11.70
C GLY A 29 -32.66 -0.19 12.37
N ASN A 30 -32.58 -1.44 11.90
CA ASN A 30 -31.67 -2.43 12.46
C ASN A 30 -30.26 -2.24 11.90
N GLU A 31 -29.26 -2.23 12.79
CA GLU A 31 -27.85 -2.12 12.42
C GLU A 31 -27.20 -3.52 12.32
N SER A 32 -26.30 -3.69 11.35
CA SER A 32 -25.51 -4.90 11.19
C SER A 32 -24.39 -5.00 12.23
N LEU A 33 -23.79 -6.18 12.34
CA LEU A 33 -22.45 -6.28 12.93
C LEU A 33 -21.42 -5.54 12.04
N PRO A 34 -20.30 -5.05 12.61
CA PRO A 34 -19.24 -4.43 11.82
C PRO A 34 -18.58 -5.42 10.86
N GLY A 35 -18.43 -5.02 9.60
CA GLY A 35 -17.49 -5.61 8.66
C GLY A 35 -16.14 -4.92 8.75
N THR A 36 -15.06 -5.66 8.50
CA THR A 36 -13.69 -5.13 8.49
C THR A 36 -12.99 -5.37 7.17
N GLY A 37 -12.14 -4.43 6.76
CA GLY A 37 -11.20 -4.58 5.66
C GLY A 37 -9.82 -4.07 6.06
N ILE A 38 -8.78 -4.57 5.41
CA ILE A 38 -7.41 -4.06 5.56
C ILE A 38 -7.05 -3.29 4.30
N VAL A 39 -6.43 -2.12 4.48
CA VAL A 39 -5.82 -1.37 3.38
C VAL A 39 -4.57 -2.12 2.94
N SER A 40 -4.59 -2.68 1.73
CA SER A 40 -3.41 -3.28 1.09
C SER A 40 -2.87 -2.31 0.05
N ALA A 41 -1.97 -1.43 0.47
CA ALA A 41 -1.34 -0.46 -0.41
C ALA A 41 0.17 -0.56 -0.23
N ASP A 42 0.88 -1.09 -1.21
CA ASP A 42 2.34 -1.01 -1.17
C ASP A 42 2.77 0.44 -1.48
N ILE A 43 3.15 1.15 -0.42
CA ILE A 43 3.61 2.55 -0.48
C ILE A 43 5.08 2.69 -0.08
N THR A 44 5.80 1.58 0.10
CA THR A 44 7.20 1.62 0.52
C THR A 44 8.07 1.88 -0.70
N ALA A 45 8.65 3.08 -0.77
CA ALA A 45 9.58 3.41 -1.86
C ALA A 45 10.82 2.50 -1.80
N PRO A 46 11.31 2.01 -2.95
CA PRO A 46 12.51 1.19 -2.97
C PRO A 46 13.77 2.02 -2.67
N ILE A 47 14.76 1.36 -2.08
CA ILE A 47 16.09 1.92 -1.85
C ILE A 47 17.00 1.43 -2.96
N VAL A 48 17.68 2.39 -3.59
CA VAL A 48 18.76 2.13 -4.54
C VAL A 48 20.06 2.55 -3.90
N ALA A 49 21.01 1.62 -3.84
CA ALA A 49 22.36 1.87 -3.36
C ALA A 49 23.36 1.49 -4.45
N ILE A 50 24.38 2.33 -4.63
CA ILE A 50 25.53 2.06 -5.49
C ILE A 50 26.74 1.91 -4.59
N ASP A 51 27.57 0.92 -4.87
CA ASP A 51 28.81 0.71 -4.13
C ASP A 51 29.80 1.81 -4.49
N ASP A 52 30.31 2.51 -3.48
CA ASP A 52 31.38 3.48 -3.68
C ASP A 52 32.73 2.76 -3.74
N VAL A 53 33.40 2.88 -4.89
CA VAL A 53 34.69 2.25 -5.12
C VAL A 53 35.66 3.30 -5.67
N LEU A 54 36.65 3.64 -4.85
CA LEU A 54 37.77 4.45 -5.29
C LEU A 54 38.71 3.59 -6.14
N THR A 55 38.81 3.92 -7.42
CA THR A 55 39.66 3.21 -8.39
C THR A 55 40.31 4.18 -9.36
N ASN A 56 41.46 3.78 -9.91
CA ASN A 56 42.13 4.48 -11.00
C ASN A 56 41.81 3.87 -12.39
N ASP A 57 40.87 2.92 -12.44
CA ASP A 57 40.27 2.43 -13.67
C ASP A 57 39.34 3.52 -14.26
N ASN A 58 39.50 3.84 -15.54
CA ASN A 58 38.65 4.80 -16.24
C ASN A 58 37.34 4.17 -16.78
N THR A 59 37.17 2.86 -16.62
CA THR A 59 35.99 2.08 -17.01
C THR A 59 35.52 1.15 -15.89
N PRO A 60 35.27 1.66 -14.67
CA PRO A 60 34.88 0.80 -13.56
C PRO A 60 33.51 0.17 -13.81
N ALA A 61 33.36 -1.08 -13.40
CA ALA A 61 32.04 -1.71 -13.31
C ALA A 61 31.21 -1.00 -12.22
N LEU A 62 29.94 -0.71 -12.53
CA LEU A 62 29.00 -0.17 -11.56
C LEU A 62 28.28 -1.33 -10.88
N THR A 63 28.40 -1.42 -9.55
CA THR A 63 27.69 -2.41 -8.73
C THR A 63 26.84 -1.72 -7.67
N GLY A 64 25.86 -2.45 -7.14
CA GLY A 64 24.92 -1.92 -6.16
C GLY A 64 23.76 -2.88 -5.93
N THR A 65 22.78 -2.41 -5.16
CA THR A 65 21.58 -3.18 -4.80
C THR A 65 20.31 -2.35 -4.97
N VAL A 66 19.24 -3.02 -5.35
CA VAL A 66 17.86 -2.52 -5.25
C VAL A 66 17.11 -3.46 -4.32
N ASN A 67 16.42 -2.93 -3.32
CA ASN A 67 15.69 -3.74 -2.34
C ASN A 67 14.17 -3.68 -2.53
N ASP A 68 13.71 -3.49 -3.75
CA ASP A 68 12.29 -3.55 -4.09
C ASP A 68 11.85 -5.03 -4.11
N PRO A 69 10.97 -5.47 -3.18
CA PRO A 69 10.49 -6.84 -3.16
C PRO A 69 9.59 -7.19 -4.37
N THR A 70 9.17 -6.19 -5.14
CA THR A 70 8.29 -6.34 -6.31
C THR A 70 8.99 -6.14 -7.65
N ALA A 71 10.29 -5.81 -7.67
CA ALA A 71 11.03 -5.62 -8.90
C ALA A 71 11.14 -6.91 -9.74
N THR A 72 10.91 -6.81 -11.05
CA THR A 72 11.03 -7.89 -12.05
C THR A 72 11.98 -7.54 -13.18
#